data_AF-A0A850MEV0-F1
#
_entry.id   AF-A0A850MEV0-F1
#
_cell.length_a   1.000
_cell.length_b   1.000
_cell.length_c   1.000
_cell.angle_alpha   90.00
_cell.angle_beta   90.00
_cell.angle_gamma   90.00
#
_symmetry.space_group_name_H-M   'P 1'
#
loop_
_entity.id
_entity.type
_entity.pdbx_description
1 polymer ?
#
loop_
_entity_poly.entity_id
_entity_poly.type
_entity_poly.pdbx_seq_one_letter_code
_entity_poly.pdbx_strand_id
1 'polypeptide(L)'
;MPFKEDDAVEVAYSVDEAEKFDNKYPNCVVDVIKMKPKDTEAWLKKHPKADVGKDKKGNPPKNLWSVEFAALEKEKLILILSPITKKVVDIQTEKLEPEPEEEDEDKE
;
A
#
# COMPACT_ATOMS: atom_id res chain seq x y z
N MET A 1 -16.57 -15.87 -0.38
CA MET A 1 -15.69 -15.64 -1.55
C MET A 1 -14.30 -15.31 -1.04
N PRO A 2 -13.22 -15.79 -1.67
CA PRO A 2 -11.87 -15.37 -1.32
C PRO A 2 -11.69 -13.88 -1.64
N PHE A 3 -10.94 -13.17 -0.81
CA PHE A 3 -10.50 -11.79 -1.08
C PHE A 3 -9.50 -11.80 -2.25
N LYS A 4 -9.74 -10.99 -3.28
CA LYS A 4 -8.96 -10.93 -4.52
C LYS A 4 -8.31 -9.56 -4.73
N GLU A 5 -7.58 -9.43 -5.83
CA GLU A 5 -6.93 -8.17 -6.25
C GLU A 5 -7.97 -7.04 -6.41
N ASP A 6 -9.08 -7.29 -7.10
CA ASP A 6 -10.15 -6.28 -7.26
C ASP A 6 -10.71 -5.80 -5.90
N ASP A 7 -10.94 -6.73 -4.96
CA ASP A 7 -11.39 -6.35 -3.59
C ASP A 7 -10.34 -5.45 -2.91
N ALA A 8 -9.04 -5.71 -3.13
CA ALA A 8 -7.96 -4.91 -2.54
C ALA A 8 -7.95 -3.49 -3.10
N VAL A 9 -8.13 -3.36 -4.42
CA VAL A 9 -8.23 -2.07 -5.10
C VAL A 9 -9.46 -1.29 -4.64
N GLU A 10 -10.63 -1.92 -4.59
CA GLU A 10 -11.87 -1.28 -4.12
C GLU A 10 -11.73 -0.75 -2.69
N VAL A 11 -11.15 -1.55 -1.78
CA VAL A 11 -10.94 -1.09 -0.40
C VAL A 11 -9.86 -0.01 -0.33
N ALA A 12 -8.82 -0.07 -1.15
CA ALA A 12 -7.80 0.98 -1.23
C ALA A 12 -8.39 2.32 -1.68
N TYR A 13 -9.22 2.35 -2.72
CA TYR A 13 -9.89 3.56 -3.17
C TYR A 13 -11.00 4.05 -2.22
N SER A 14 -11.42 3.23 -1.24
CA SER A 14 -12.41 3.64 -0.25
C SER A 14 -11.88 4.59 0.83
N VAL A 15 -10.55 4.82 0.88
CA VAL A 15 -9.94 5.77 1.83
C VAL A 15 -9.59 7.10 1.17
N ASP A 16 -9.80 8.20 1.91
CA ASP A 16 -9.53 9.57 1.44
C ASP A 16 -8.09 9.77 0.95
N GLU A 17 -7.11 9.08 1.55
CA GLU A 17 -5.70 9.19 1.18
C GLU A 17 -5.44 8.70 -0.25
N ALA A 18 -6.09 7.62 -0.68
CA ALA A 18 -5.95 7.10 -2.04
C ALA A 18 -6.55 8.07 -3.06
N GLU A 19 -7.75 8.59 -2.77
CA GLU A 19 -8.42 9.58 -3.64
C GLU A 19 -7.60 10.87 -3.76
N LYS A 20 -7.03 11.37 -2.65
CA LYS A 20 -6.15 12.55 -2.67
C LYS A 20 -4.88 12.28 -3.47
N PHE A 21 -4.30 11.09 -3.36
CA PHE A 21 -3.09 10.74 -4.08
C PHE A 21 -3.34 10.63 -5.59
N ASP A 22 -4.42 9.96 -5.99
CA ASP A 22 -4.84 9.83 -7.39
C ASP A 22 -5.16 11.20 -8.01
N ASN A 23 -5.88 12.07 -7.30
CA ASN A 23 -6.14 13.43 -7.75
C ASN A 23 -4.86 14.28 -7.90
N LYS A 24 -3.89 14.10 -6.99
CA LYS A 24 -2.60 14.79 -7.03
C LYS A 24 -1.71 14.25 -8.16
N TYR A 25 -1.82 12.95 -8.46
CA TYR A 25 -1.01 12.23 -9.43
C TYR A 25 -1.91 11.37 -10.34
N PRO A 26 -2.59 11.97 -11.33
CA PRO A 26 -3.55 11.26 -12.19
C PRO A 26 -2.91 10.19 -13.09
N ASN A 27 -1.58 10.17 -13.18
CA ASN A 27 -0.80 9.15 -13.89
C ASN A 27 -0.13 8.16 -12.93
N CYS A 28 -0.60 8.06 -11.69
CA CYS A 28 -0.05 7.09 -10.75
C CYS A 28 -0.33 5.66 -11.21
N VAL A 29 0.61 4.76 -10.95
CA VAL A 29 0.47 3.33 -11.21
C VAL A 29 0.03 2.67 -9.91
N VAL A 30 -1.00 1.84 -10.00
CA VAL A 30 -1.51 1.07 -8.85
C VAL A 30 -1.02 -0.36 -8.95
N ASP A 31 -0.19 -0.76 -8.00
CA ASP A 31 0.32 -2.12 -7.85
C ASP A 31 -0.36 -2.82 -6.67
N VAL A 32 -0.79 -4.06 -6.87
CA VAL A 32 -1.46 -4.86 -5.84
C VAL A 32 -0.61 -6.08 -5.52
N ILE A 33 -0.07 -6.12 -4.30
CA ILE A 33 0.87 -7.15 -3.87
C ILE A 33 0.25 -7.95 -2.73
N LYS A 34 0.06 -9.24 -2.97
CA LYS A 34 -0.27 -10.18 -1.90
C LYS A 34 0.99 -10.53 -1.11
N MET A 35 1.08 -10.06 0.13
CA MET A 35 2.24 -10.30 0.99
C MET A 35 2.41 -11.79 1.26
N LYS A 36 3.66 -12.28 1.25
CA LYS A 36 3.94 -13.68 1.64
C LYS A 36 3.67 -13.87 3.13
N PRO A 37 3.43 -15.10 3.59
CA PRO A 37 3.15 -15.36 5.01
C PRO A 37 4.26 -14.90 5.95
N LYS A 38 5.53 -15.07 5.54
CA LYS A 38 6.69 -14.61 6.32
C LYS A 38 6.72 -13.09 6.48
N ASP A 39 6.44 -12.36 5.41
CA ASP A 39 6.43 -10.89 5.41
C ASP A 39 5.24 -10.36 6.21
N THR A 40 4.09 -11.03 6.09
CA THR A 40 2.90 -10.73 6.90
C THR A 40 3.18 -10.92 8.40
N GLU A 41 3.79 -12.05 8.80
CA GLU A 41 4.18 -12.26 10.20
C GLU A 41 5.18 -11.20 10.69
N ALA A 42 6.18 -10.85 9.87
CA ALA A 42 7.14 -9.82 10.21
C ALA A 42 6.47 -8.45 10.40
N TRP A 43 5.51 -8.12 9.53
CA TRP A 43 4.72 -6.89 9.62
C TRP A 43 3.86 -6.87 10.89
N LEU A 44 3.13 -7.94 11.18
CA LEU A 44 2.31 -8.06 12.39
C LEU A 44 3.13 -7.93 13.68
N LYS A 45 4.36 -8.45 13.70
CA LYS A 45 5.29 -8.29 14.83
C LYS A 45 5.74 -6.84 15.01
N LYS A 46 5.95 -6.11 13.92
CA LYS A 46 6.31 -4.68 13.94
C LYS A 46 5.12 -3.79 14.30
N HIS A 47 3.90 -4.19 13.94
CA HIS A 47 2.65 -3.45 14.16
C HIS A 47 1.69 -4.21 15.12
N PRO A 48 2.07 -4.45 16.39
CA PRO A 48 1.27 -5.28 17.30
C PRO A 48 -0.09 -4.66 17.68
N LYS A 49 -0.29 -3.37 17.40
CA LYS A 49 -1.55 -2.64 17.65
C LYS A 49 -2.47 -2.57 16.43
N ALA A 50 -2.02 -3.02 15.26
CA ALA A 50 -2.84 -2.98 14.06
C ALA A 50 -4.00 -3.97 14.16
N ASP A 51 -5.23 -3.50 13.90
CA ASP A 51 -6.41 -4.37 13.88
C ASP A 51 -6.56 -5.03 12.52
N VAL A 52 -5.88 -6.16 12.37
CA VAL A 52 -5.97 -7.02 11.18
C VAL A 52 -7.13 -8.02 11.25
N GLY A 53 -7.93 -7.98 12.31
CA GLY A 53 -8.94 -8.98 12.61
C GLY A 53 -8.39 -10.38 12.85
N LYS A 54 -9.30 -11.32 13.14
CA LYS A 54 -8.98 -12.72 13.40
C LYS A 54 -9.88 -13.62 12.57
N ASP A 55 -9.35 -14.75 12.14
CA ASP A 55 -10.11 -15.77 11.44
C ASP A 55 -11.10 -16.48 12.39
N LYS A 56 -11.90 -17.39 11.85
CA LYS A 56 -12.87 -18.18 12.63
C LYS A 56 -12.23 -19.03 13.76
N LYS A 57 -10.92 -19.20 13.74
CA LYS A 57 -10.12 -19.94 14.74
C LYS A 57 -9.37 -19.01 15.69
N GLY A 58 -9.57 -17.69 15.59
CA GLY A 58 -8.93 -16.69 16.45
C GLY A 58 -7.50 -16.32 16.02
N ASN A 59 -7.03 -16.74 14.85
CA ASN A 59 -5.68 -16.45 14.36
C ASN A 59 -5.67 -15.21 13.45
N PRO A 60 -4.58 -14.43 13.42
CA PRO A 60 -4.43 -13.34 12.46
C PRO A 60 -4.39 -13.85 11.00
N PRO A 61 -4.59 -12.96 10.00
CA PRO A 61 -4.51 -13.35 8.60
C PRO A 61 -3.13 -13.89 8.24
N LYS A 62 -3.11 -14.96 7.44
CA LYS A 62 -1.86 -15.54 6.90
C LYS A 62 -1.20 -14.66 5.85
N ASN A 63 -1.97 -13.85 5.14
CA ASN A 63 -1.49 -12.95 4.10
C ASN A 63 -2.23 -11.62 4.26
N LEU A 64 -1.49 -10.52 4.29
CA LEU A 64 -2.04 -9.18 4.07
C LEU A 64 -1.91 -8.81 2.60
N TRP A 65 -2.59 -7.75 2.21
CA TRP A 65 -2.48 -7.15 0.88
C TRP A 65 -1.83 -5.78 1.02
N SER A 66 -0.93 -5.45 0.10
CA SER A 66 -0.33 -4.13 -0.04
C SER A 66 -0.83 -3.55 -1.35
N VAL A 67 -1.44 -2.36 -1.33
CA VAL A 67 -1.81 -1.62 -2.53
C VAL A 67 -0.94 -0.38 -2.57
N GLU A 68 -0.17 -0.24 -3.65
CA GLU A 68 0.87 0.75 -3.79
C GLU A 68 0.52 1.67 -4.96
N PHE A 69 0.33 2.96 -4.68
CA PHE A 69 0.16 4.00 -5.67
C PHE A 69 1.51 4.68 -5.86
N ALA A 70 2.15 4.46 -7.00
CA ALA A 70 3.45 5.04 -7.33
C ALA A 70 3.29 6.16 -8.36
N ALA A 71 3.78 7.36 -8.04
CA ALA A 71 3.73 8.51 -8.92
C ALA A 71 5.12 8.83 -9.48
N LEU A 72 5.48 8.22 -10.63
CA LEU A 72 6.68 8.51 -11.46
C LEU A 72 7.85 9.11 -10.68
N GLU A 73 8.37 8.36 -9.70
CA GLU A 73 9.60 8.70 -8.94
C GLU A 73 9.50 9.92 -8.00
N LYS A 74 8.29 10.40 -7.68
CA LYS A 74 8.07 11.50 -6.73
C LYS A 74 7.64 11.01 -5.34
N GLU A 75 6.61 10.17 -5.31
CA GLU A 75 5.98 9.75 -4.06
C GLU A 75 5.29 8.41 -4.30
N LYS A 76 5.19 7.63 -3.24
CA LYS A 76 4.54 6.33 -3.23
C LYS A 76 3.64 6.23 -2.00
N LEU A 77 2.36 5.97 -2.21
CA LEU A 77 1.40 5.67 -1.16
C LEU A 77 1.23 4.15 -1.06
N ILE A 78 1.52 3.59 0.11
CA ILE A 78 1.41 2.17 0.41
C ILE A 78 0.28 1.99 1.41
N LEU A 79 -0.74 1.24 1.03
CA LEU A 79 -1.88 0.88 1.87
C LEU A 79 -1.81 -0.59 2.21
N ILE A 80 -1.75 -0.94 3.49
CA ILE A 80 -1.80 -2.33 3.94
C ILE A 80 -3.24 -2.65 4.31
N LEU A 81 -3.77 -3.74 3.77
CA LEU A 81 -5.15 -4.17 3.94
C LEU A 81 -5.22 -5.57 4.53
N SER A 82 -6.19 -5.78 5.42
CA SER A 82 -6.52 -7.11 5.91
C SER A 82 -7.64 -7.75 5.08
N PRO A 83 -7.42 -8.96 4.54
CA PRO A 83 -8.46 -9.69 3.81
C PRO A 83 -9.57 -10.22 4.71
N ILE A 84 -9.38 -10.20 6.04
CA ILE A 84 -10.38 -10.65 7.01
C ILE A 84 -11.36 -9.53 7.32
N THR A 85 -10.84 -8.34 7.66
CA THR A 85 -11.67 -7.19 8.02
C THR A 85 -12.12 -6.40 6.80
N LYS A 86 -11.47 -6.60 5.64
CA LYS A 86 -11.66 -5.83 4.41
C LYS A 86 -11.48 -4.33 4.64
N LYS A 87 -10.44 -3.98 5.40
CA LYS A 87 -10.11 -2.60 5.74
C LYS A 87 -8.62 -2.35 5.54
N VAL A 88 -8.28 -1.11 5.25
CA VAL A 88 -6.93 -0.58 5.39
C VAL A 88 -6.58 -0.57 6.87
N VAL A 89 -5.48 -1.21 7.23
CA VAL A 89 -4.97 -1.35 8.60
C VAL A 89 -3.78 -0.45 8.85
N ASP A 90 -3.15 0.05 7.79
CA ASP A 90 -1.99 0.93 7.85
C ASP A 90 -1.84 1.69 6.53
N ILE A 91 -1.36 2.93 6.64
CA ILE A 91 -1.17 3.85 5.53
C ILE A 91 0.23 4.42 5.67
N GLN A 92 1.05 4.25 4.64
CA GLN A 92 2.42 4.75 4.61
C GLN A 92 2.59 5.58 3.34
N THR A 93 3.20 6.75 3.47
CA THR A 93 3.59 7.56 2.32
C THR A 93 5.11 7.67 2.33
N GLU A 94 5.73 7.24 1.25
CA GLU A 94 7.17 7.31 1.03
C GLU A 94 7.44 8.35 -0.06
N LYS A 95 8.28 9.34 0.24
CA LYS A 95 8.77 10.26 -0.78
C LYS A 95 9.93 9.59 -1.49
N LEU A 96 9.80 9.44 -2.81
CA LEU A 96 10.89 9.07 -3.66
C LEU A 96 11.63 10.37 -3.95
N GLU A 97 12.83 10.53 -3.41
CA GLU A 97 13.66 11.68 -3.82
C GLU A 97 13.87 11.55 -5.32
N PRO A 98 13.57 12.59 -6.12
CA PRO A 98 14.04 12.60 -7.50
C PRO A 98 15.56 12.48 -7.42
N GLU A 99 16.14 11.53 -8.17
CA GLU A 99 17.56 11.68 -8.49
C GLU A 99 17.70 13.10 -9.05
N PRO A 100 18.58 13.95 -8.50
CA PRO A 100 18.78 15.26 -9.08
C PRO A 100 19.11 15.04 -10.55
N GLU A 101 18.28 15.58 -11.45
CA GLU A 101 18.73 15.86 -12.80
C GLU A 101 20.06 16.60 -12.62
N GLU A 102 21.17 15.99 -13.05
CA GLU A 102 22.39 16.72 -13.29
C GLU A 102 22.03 17.80 -14.33
N GLU A 103 21.64 18.97 -13.82
CA GLU A 103 21.88 20.26 -14.47
C GLU A 103 23.38 20.33 -14.74
N ASP A 104 23.79 19.89 -15.92
CA ASP A 104 24.84 20.60 -16.63
C ASP A 104 24.16 21.37 -17.77
N GLU A 105 23.57 22.50 -17.35
CA GLU A 105 23.24 23.62 -18.21
C GLU A 105 24.56 24.22 -18.75
N ASP A 106 24.69 24.22 -20.07
CA ASP A 106 25.32 25.26 -20.89
C ASP A 106 26.85 25.54 -20.85
N LYS A 107 27.37 25.67 -22.09
CA LYS A 107 28.45 26.56 -22.56
C LYS A 107 29.87 26.11 -22.18
N GLU A 108 30.74 25.75 -23.13
CA GLU A 108 31.16 26.51 -24.32
C GLU A 108 31.75 25.57 -25.40
#